data_AF-A0A959C7K0-F1
#
_entry.id   AF-A0A959C7K0-F1
#
_cell.length_a   1.000
_cell.length_b   1.000
_cell.length_c   1.000
_cell.angle_alpha   90.00
_cell.angle_beta   90.00
_cell.angle_gamma   90.00
#
_symmetry.space_group_name_H-M   'P 1'
#
loop_
_entity.id
_entity.type
_entity.pdbx_description
1 polymer ?
#
loop_
_entity_poly.entity_id
_entity_poly.type
_entity_poly.pdbx_seq_one_letter_code
_entity_poly.pdbx_strand_id
1 'polypeptide(L)'
;RAGFEVRDVHYSHYGRLCTIETPEGPNIGLISTLCTHAKINKMGFLETPYRRVKDGKVVMEGNEEYLSAEAEDYRKIAQANTPVAENGAFLEDRVKAREHGDFPILSPEEVEYIDVAPNQIVGVSASLIPFLENDDANRALMGSNMQRQAVPLIRPHSPVVGTGLEAKVARDSRMLINAEGGGVVEYVDANEIVINYDRTEEDQLVSFEDARKTYKLTKFMRTNQGTCINLKPIVRRGQRVEEGDILCEGYATENGELALGQNLKVAFMPWKGYNFEDAIVLSERVVQEDV
;
A
#
# COMPACT_ATOMS: atom_id res chain seq x y z
N ARG A 1 9.70 -31.40 8.46
CA ARG A 1 9.07 -31.20 7.14
C ARG A 1 7.74 -30.51 7.42
N ALA A 2 7.50 -29.29 6.92
CA ALA A 2 6.26 -28.57 7.22
C ALA A 2 5.06 -29.32 6.63
N GLY A 3 4.10 -29.70 7.48
CA GLY A 3 2.87 -30.39 7.10
C GLY A 3 1.81 -29.42 6.56
N PHE A 4 0.61 -29.95 6.29
CA PHE A 4 -0.53 -29.17 5.81
C PHE A 4 -1.00 -28.13 6.85
N GLU A 5 -1.07 -28.53 8.13
CA GLU A 5 -1.56 -27.68 9.23
C GLU A 5 -0.79 -26.37 9.41
N VAL A 6 0.50 -26.33 9.04
CA VAL A 6 1.35 -25.13 9.16
C VAL A 6 1.19 -24.20 7.96
N ARG A 7 0.67 -24.72 6.84
CA ARG A 7 0.50 -23.98 5.58
C ARG A 7 -0.89 -23.41 5.40
N ASP A 8 -1.86 -23.92 6.18
CA ASP A 8 -3.25 -23.52 6.04
C ASP A 8 -3.50 -22.14 6.66
N VAL A 9 -4.57 -21.49 6.22
CA VAL A 9 -4.97 -20.18 6.73
C VAL A 9 -5.67 -20.35 8.06
N HIS A 10 -5.08 -19.77 9.11
CA HIS A 10 -5.67 -19.76 10.44
C HIS A 10 -6.51 -18.49 10.65
N TYR A 11 -7.59 -18.58 11.44
CA TYR A 11 -8.49 -17.44 11.68
C TYR A 11 -7.76 -16.25 12.35
N SER A 12 -6.73 -16.50 13.16
CA SER A 12 -5.91 -15.45 13.79
C SER A 12 -5.04 -14.66 12.80
N HIS A 13 -4.88 -15.12 11.55
CA HIS A 13 -4.17 -14.37 10.51
C HIS A 13 -4.89 -13.08 10.12
N TYR A 14 -6.19 -12.97 10.40
CA TYR A 14 -7.00 -11.81 10.09
C TYR A 14 -6.34 -10.51 10.58
N GLY A 15 -6.13 -9.55 9.67
CA GLY A 15 -5.54 -8.26 9.99
C GLY A 15 -4.03 -8.28 10.28
N ARG A 16 -3.38 -9.45 10.26
CA ARG A 16 -1.96 -9.64 10.63
C ARG A 16 -1.12 -10.16 9.46
N LEU A 17 -1.54 -11.27 8.88
CA LEU A 17 -0.89 -11.91 7.74
C LEU A 17 -1.85 -11.91 6.55
N CYS A 18 -1.35 -11.46 5.40
CA CYS A 18 -2.12 -11.47 4.17
C CYS A 18 -2.42 -12.92 3.77
N THR A 19 -3.70 -13.24 3.60
CA THR A 19 -4.16 -14.59 3.23
C THR A 19 -4.13 -14.84 1.72
N ILE A 20 -3.93 -13.79 0.92
CA ILE A 20 -3.89 -13.84 -0.55
C ILE A 20 -2.44 -13.86 -1.07
N GLU A 21 -1.54 -13.11 -0.44
CA GLU A 21 -0.17 -12.95 -0.93
C GLU A 21 0.75 -14.02 -0.33
N THR A 22 0.87 -15.14 -1.05
CA THR A 22 1.86 -16.20 -0.80
C THR A 22 2.48 -16.65 -2.12
N PRO A 23 3.75 -17.08 -2.13
CA PRO A 23 4.34 -17.72 -3.30
C PRO A 23 3.59 -19.00 -3.69
N GLU A 24 3.52 -19.24 -4.99
CA GLU A 24 3.00 -20.50 -5.54
C GLU A 24 4.04 -21.63 -5.43
N GLY A 25 3.55 -22.87 -5.54
CA GLY A 25 4.41 -24.06 -5.58
C GLY A 25 4.87 -24.56 -4.20
N PRO A 26 6.11 -25.07 -4.06
CA PRO A 26 6.55 -25.79 -2.85
C PRO A 26 6.48 -24.99 -1.56
N ASN A 27 6.53 -23.66 -1.65
CA ASN A 27 6.59 -22.73 -0.52
C ASN A 27 5.24 -22.09 -0.16
N ILE A 28 4.14 -22.54 -0.78
CA ILE A 28 2.80 -22.04 -0.45
C ILE A 28 2.50 -22.19 1.05
N GLY A 29 2.00 -21.11 1.65
CA GLY A 29 1.65 -21.04 3.08
C GLY A 29 2.85 -20.98 4.03
N LEU A 30 4.09 -21.00 3.53
CA LEU A 30 5.30 -20.87 4.36
C LEU A 30 5.88 -19.46 4.35
N ILE A 31 5.55 -18.68 3.33
CA ILE A 31 5.97 -17.29 3.19
C ILE A 31 4.70 -16.47 3.09
N SER A 32 4.48 -15.62 4.09
CA SER A 32 3.33 -14.72 4.15
C SER A 32 3.82 -13.29 4.30
N THR A 33 3.09 -12.36 3.71
CA THR A 33 3.33 -10.93 3.85
C THR A 33 2.50 -10.35 5.00
N LEU A 34 3.00 -9.31 5.66
CA LEU A 34 2.24 -8.56 6.66
C LEU A 34 1.06 -7.82 6.01
N CYS A 35 -0.06 -7.73 6.73
CA CYS A 35 -1.17 -6.88 6.34
C CYS A 35 -0.83 -5.39 6.43
N THR A 36 -1.60 -4.56 5.71
CA THR A 36 -1.35 -3.11 5.54
C THR A 36 -1.21 -2.33 6.86
N HIS A 37 -1.98 -2.70 7.89
CA HIS A 37 -1.99 -2.00 9.19
C HIS A 37 -1.38 -2.83 10.33
N ALA A 38 -0.83 -4.00 10.04
CA ALA A 38 -0.25 -4.87 11.05
C ALA A 38 1.02 -4.28 11.66
N LYS A 39 1.24 -4.48 12.96
CA LYS A 39 2.46 -4.09 13.67
C LYS A 39 3.03 -5.25 14.48
N ILE A 40 4.33 -5.18 14.75
CA ILE A 40 5.03 -6.11 15.64
C ILE A 40 5.22 -5.40 16.98
N ASN A 41 4.76 -6.02 18.06
CA ASN A 41 4.92 -5.47 19.40
C ASN A 41 6.32 -5.73 19.98
N LYS A 42 6.62 -5.16 21.15
CA LYS A 42 7.95 -5.31 21.80
C LYS A 42 8.33 -6.75 22.13
N MET A 43 7.34 -7.65 22.25
CA MET A 43 7.56 -9.08 22.52
C MET A 43 7.66 -9.92 21.24
N GLY A 44 7.49 -9.31 20.06
CA GLY A 44 7.56 -9.98 18.76
C GLY A 44 6.23 -10.56 18.27
N PHE A 45 5.10 -10.28 18.94
CA PHE A 45 3.79 -10.71 18.48
C PHE A 45 3.20 -9.74 17.46
N LEU A 46 2.41 -10.29 16.54
CA LEU A 46 1.67 -9.53 15.54
C LEU A 46 0.38 -8.96 16.16
N GLU A 47 0.21 -7.66 16.00
CA GLU A 47 -0.95 -6.90 16.44
C GLU A 47 -1.61 -6.21 15.25
N THR A 48 -2.90 -5.99 15.38
CA THR A 48 -3.70 -5.30 14.37
C THR A 48 -4.61 -4.27 15.06
N PRO A 49 -4.87 -3.11 14.43
CA PRO A 49 -5.59 -2.03 15.08
C PRO A 49 -7.10 -2.24 15.04
N TYR A 50 -7.76 -1.86 16.13
CA TYR A 50 -9.21 -1.85 16.27
C TYR A 50 -9.69 -0.54 16.89
N ARG A 51 -10.92 -0.14 16.57
CA ARG A 51 -11.60 0.93 17.29
C ARG A 51 -12.48 0.34 18.36
N ARG A 52 -12.40 0.90 19.56
CA ARG A 52 -13.21 0.47 20.68
C ARG A 52 -14.66 0.93 20.52
N VAL A 53 -15.59 0.06 20.89
CA VAL A 53 -17.02 0.37 20.99
C VAL A 53 -17.36 0.49 22.48
N LYS A 54 -18.07 1.53 22.85
CA LYS A 54 -18.55 1.76 24.22
C LYS A 54 -20.02 2.13 24.19
N ASP A 55 -20.83 1.40 24.95
CA ASP A 55 -22.27 1.64 25.09
C ASP A 55 -23.00 1.72 23.71
N GLY A 56 -22.66 0.81 22.79
CA GLY A 56 -23.24 0.76 21.45
C GLY A 56 -22.77 1.87 20.49
N LYS A 57 -21.70 2.60 20.84
CA LYS A 57 -21.11 3.66 20.00
C LYS A 57 -19.62 3.42 19.77
N VAL A 58 -19.21 3.49 18.52
CA VAL A 58 -17.81 3.51 18.11
C VAL A 58 -17.17 4.79 18.64
N VAL A 59 -16.07 4.64 19.36
CA VAL A 59 -15.27 5.78 19.84
C VAL A 59 -14.50 6.33 18.63
N MET A 60 -15.00 7.43 18.06
CA MET A 60 -14.38 8.11 16.92
C MET A 60 -13.20 9.01 17.34
N GLU A 61 -13.20 9.48 18.59
CA GLU A 61 -12.16 10.34 19.14
C GLU A 61 -11.15 9.51 19.94
N GLY A 62 -9.95 9.30 19.40
CA GLY A 62 -8.86 8.63 20.09
C GLY A 62 -7.95 7.81 19.18
N ASN A 63 -6.89 7.26 19.77
CA ASN A 63 -5.99 6.34 19.09
C ASN A 63 -6.63 4.95 18.98
N GLU A 64 -6.34 4.27 17.88
CA GLU A 64 -6.71 2.86 17.66
C GLU A 64 -5.97 1.97 18.68
N GLU A 65 -6.66 0.94 19.18
CA GLU A 65 -6.10 -0.03 20.11
C GLU A 65 -5.54 -1.22 19.30
N TYR A 66 -4.25 -1.52 19.49
CA TYR A 66 -3.60 -2.65 18.83
C TYR A 66 -3.79 -3.91 19.69
N LEU A 67 -4.43 -4.93 19.13
CA LEU A 67 -4.68 -6.20 19.82
C LEU A 67 -3.83 -7.32 19.24
N SER A 68 -3.19 -8.10 20.13
CA SER A 68 -2.54 -9.36 19.78
C SER A 68 -3.58 -10.45 19.51
N ALA A 69 -3.16 -11.57 18.90
CA ALA A 69 -4.06 -12.67 18.60
C ALA A 69 -4.75 -13.24 19.85
N GLU A 70 -4.05 -13.32 20.97
CA GLU A 70 -4.59 -13.78 22.25
C GLU A 70 -5.61 -12.78 22.83
N ALA A 71 -5.32 -11.48 22.74
CA ALA A 71 -6.22 -10.45 23.22
C ALA A 71 -7.49 -10.31 22.37
N GLU A 72 -7.41 -10.66 21.09
CA GLU A 72 -8.52 -10.66 20.14
C GLU A 72 -9.47 -11.86 20.33
N ASP A 73 -8.96 -13.01 20.73
CA ASP A 73 -9.63 -14.32 20.60
C ASP A 73 -11.04 -14.37 21.25
N TYR A 74 -11.20 -13.71 22.40
CA TYR A 74 -12.46 -13.65 23.17
C TYR A 74 -13.23 -12.33 23.01
N ARG A 75 -12.83 -11.48 22.06
CA ARG A 75 -13.48 -10.19 21.81
C ARG A 75 -14.48 -10.28 20.68
N LYS A 76 -15.56 -9.52 20.82
CA LYS A 76 -16.62 -9.40 19.81
C LYS A 76 -16.32 -8.22 18.89
N ILE A 77 -15.89 -8.53 17.66
CA ILE A 77 -15.41 -7.51 16.71
C ILE A 77 -16.36 -7.39 15.52
N ALA A 78 -16.85 -6.18 15.25
CA ALA A 78 -17.67 -5.88 14.07
C ALA A 78 -16.81 -5.58 12.83
N GLN A 79 -17.41 -5.78 11.66
CA GLN A 79 -16.77 -5.53 10.36
C GLN A 79 -16.68 -4.02 10.04
N ALA A 80 -15.63 -3.63 9.31
CA ALA A 80 -15.38 -2.22 8.94
C ALA A 80 -16.48 -1.61 8.03
N ASN A 81 -17.21 -2.45 7.30
CA ASN A 81 -18.28 -2.04 6.39
C ASN A 81 -19.63 -1.82 7.08
N THR A 82 -19.71 -2.07 8.39
CA THR A 82 -20.95 -1.88 9.15
C THR A 82 -21.33 -0.40 9.12
N PRO A 83 -22.58 -0.04 8.76
CA PRO A 83 -22.99 1.36 8.71
C PRO A 83 -23.03 2.00 10.10
N VAL A 84 -22.25 3.07 10.28
CA VAL A 84 -22.13 3.84 11.52
C VAL A 84 -22.47 5.31 11.23
N ALA A 85 -23.24 5.94 12.12
CA ALA A 85 -23.59 7.36 12.05
C ALA A 85 -22.39 8.26 12.43
N GLU A 86 -22.46 9.55 12.11
CA GLU A 86 -21.40 10.52 12.44
C GLU A 86 -21.09 10.60 13.94
N ASN A 87 -22.09 10.31 14.79
CA ASN A 87 -21.94 10.27 16.25
C ASN A 87 -21.36 8.94 16.77
N GLY A 88 -20.96 8.02 15.89
CA GLY A 88 -20.43 6.71 16.22
C GLY A 88 -21.47 5.63 16.51
N ALA A 89 -22.77 5.92 16.48
CA ALA A 89 -23.80 4.92 16.73
C ALA A 89 -23.99 3.98 15.52
N PHE A 90 -24.21 2.69 15.77
CA PHE A 90 -24.60 1.76 14.72
C PHE A 90 -25.99 2.11 14.17
N LEU A 91 -26.16 2.08 12.85
CA LEU A 91 -27.44 2.35 12.21
C LEU A 91 -28.37 1.13 12.20
N GLU A 92 -27.80 -0.06 12.39
CA GLU A 92 -28.51 -1.34 12.35
C GLU A 92 -28.58 -1.96 13.76
N ASP A 93 -29.73 -2.53 14.10
CA ASP A 93 -29.95 -3.21 15.39
C ASP A 93 -29.26 -4.60 15.47
N ARG A 94 -28.74 -5.10 14.34
CA ARG A 94 -28.10 -6.41 14.22
C ARG A 94 -26.82 -6.30 13.42
N VAL A 95 -25.68 -6.44 14.09
CA VAL A 95 -24.35 -6.29 13.53
C VAL A 95 -23.70 -7.66 13.37
N LYS A 96 -23.13 -7.93 12.19
CA LYS A 96 -22.30 -9.13 11.98
C LYS A 96 -20.98 -8.92 12.68
N ALA A 97 -20.65 -9.84 13.58
CA ALA A 97 -19.41 -9.81 14.34
C ALA A 97 -18.63 -11.11 14.15
N ARG A 98 -17.40 -11.11 14.64
CA ARG A 98 -16.54 -12.27 14.78
C ARG A 98 -16.17 -12.46 16.26
N GLU A 99 -16.18 -13.72 16.69
CA GLU A 99 -15.86 -14.14 18.05
C GLU A 99 -15.29 -15.55 17.98
N HIS A 100 -14.05 -15.76 18.44
CA HIS A 100 -13.38 -17.06 18.50
C HIS A 100 -13.46 -17.94 17.23
N GLY A 101 -13.41 -17.33 16.05
CA GLY A 101 -13.51 -18.03 14.76
C GLY A 101 -14.94 -18.28 14.25
N ASP A 102 -15.96 -17.98 15.06
CA ASP A 102 -17.37 -17.99 14.67
C ASP A 102 -17.83 -16.58 14.24
N PHE A 103 -18.95 -16.54 13.51
CA PHE A 103 -19.53 -15.31 12.95
C PHE A 103 -20.95 -15.04 13.51
N PRO A 104 -21.08 -14.65 14.80
CA PRO A 104 -22.37 -14.34 15.40
C PRO A 104 -22.98 -13.04 14.86
N ILE A 105 -24.30 -12.92 14.98
CA ILE A 105 -25.03 -11.67 14.76
C ILE A 105 -25.40 -11.13 16.14
N LEU A 106 -24.82 -9.99 16.50
CA LEU A 106 -24.91 -9.39 17.83
C LEU A 106 -25.70 -8.08 17.78
N SER A 107 -26.19 -7.66 18.94
CA SER A 107 -26.72 -6.30 19.10
C SER A 107 -25.55 -5.29 19.22
N PRO A 108 -25.75 -4.01 18.83
CA PRO A 108 -24.75 -2.97 18.95
C PRO A 108 -24.11 -2.85 20.35
N GLU A 109 -24.88 -3.12 21.41
CA GLU A 109 -24.42 -3.03 22.80
C GLU A 109 -23.44 -4.15 23.19
N GLU A 110 -23.48 -5.29 22.50
CA GLU A 110 -22.62 -6.44 22.75
C GLU A 110 -21.29 -6.38 21.98
N VAL A 111 -21.18 -5.49 21.00
CA VAL A 111 -19.95 -5.30 20.22
C VAL A 111 -18.93 -4.54 21.05
N GLU A 112 -17.71 -5.08 21.16
CA GLU A 112 -16.63 -4.45 21.93
C GLU A 112 -15.67 -3.65 21.04
N TYR A 113 -15.48 -4.09 19.80
CA TYR A 113 -14.54 -3.48 18.87
C TYR A 113 -15.09 -3.47 17.43
N ILE A 114 -14.54 -2.60 16.59
CA ILE A 114 -14.79 -2.57 15.15
C ILE A 114 -13.46 -2.42 14.40
N ASP A 115 -13.38 -3.06 13.24
CA ASP A 115 -12.28 -2.93 12.30
C ASP A 115 -12.07 -1.47 11.86
N VAL A 116 -10.81 -1.07 11.61
CA VAL A 116 -10.46 0.32 11.25
C VAL A 116 -10.73 0.59 9.77
N ALA A 117 -10.34 -0.35 8.91
CA ALA A 117 -10.42 -0.19 7.46
C ALA A 117 -10.68 -1.54 6.78
N PRO A 118 -11.43 -1.58 5.66
CA PRO A 118 -11.67 -2.82 4.92
C PRO A 118 -10.37 -3.46 4.38
N ASN A 119 -9.39 -2.65 3.99
CA ASN A 119 -8.10 -3.12 3.47
C ASN A 119 -7.11 -3.61 4.55
N GLN A 120 -7.51 -3.64 5.82
CA GLN A 120 -6.66 -4.15 6.89
C GLN A 120 -6.39 -5.66 6.78
N ILE A 121 -7.24 -6.40 6.06
CA ILE A 121 -7.14 -7.86 5.91
C ILE A 121 -6.12 -8.30 4.86
N VAL A 122 -5.70 -7.38 4.00
CA VAL A 122 -4.82 -7.65 2.86
C VAL A 122 -3.46 -6.96 3.02
N GLY A 123 -2.45 -7.55 2.40
CA GLY A 123 -1.11 -7.00 2.27
C GLY A 123 -1.05 -5.91 1.21
N VAL A 124 0.06 -5.17 1.17
CA VAL A 124 0.24 -3.98 0.31
C VAL A 124 0.00 -4.31 -1.17
N SER A 125 0.56 -5.40 -1.68
CA SER A 125 0.43 -5.80 -3.10
C SER A 125 -1.02 -6.11 -3.49
N ALA A 126 -1.75 -6.82 -2.62
CA ALA A 126 -3.15 -7.13 -2.86
C ALA A 126 -4.04 -5.87 -2.72
N SER A 127 -3.72 -4.97 -1.80
CA SER A 127 -4.41 -3.70 -1.62
C SER A 127 -4.27 -2.73 -2.81
N LEU A 128 -3.28 -2.93 -3.70
CA LEU A 128 -3.11 -2.15 -4.93
C LEU A 128 -3.99 -2.65 -6.09
N ILE A 129 -4.68 -3.79 -5.94
CA ILE A 129 -5.58 -4.33 -6.96
C ILE A 129 -6.94 -3.61 -6.86
N PRO A 130 -7.37 -2.83 -7.86
CA PRO A 130 -8.71 -2.27 -7.87
C PRO A 130 -9.75 -3.38 -8.07
N PHE A 131 -10.93 -3.23 -7.47
CA PHE A 131 -12.05 -4.18 -7.57
C PHE A 131 -11.75 -5.60 -7.05
N LEU A 132 -10.82 -5.73 -6.12
CA LEU A 132 -10.41 -7.00 -5.51
C LEU A 132 -11.60 -7.83 -4.99
N GLU A 133 -12.67 -7.18 -4.52
CA GLU A 133 -13.88 -7.82 -4.03
C GLU A 133 -14.65 -8.61 -5.09
N ASN A 134 -14.39 -8.35 -6.37
CA ASN A 134 -15.03 -9.04 -7.50
C ASN A 134 -14.15 -10.15 -8.10
N ASP A 135 -12.91 -10.29 -7.62
CA ASP A 135 -11.95 -11.27 -8.13
C ASP A 135 -11.93 -12.54 -7.28
N ASP A 136 -11.67 -13.67 -7.95
CA ASP A 136 -11.39 -14.94 -7.27
C ASP A 136 -10.05 -14.87 -6.52
N ALA A 137 -9.99 -15.44 -5.33
CA ALA A 137 -8.79 -15.41 -4.47
C ALA A 137 -7.53 -15.96 -5.16
N ASN A 138 -7.65 -17.00 -6.01
CA ASN A 138 -6.51 -17.55 -6.75
C ASN A 138 -5.99 -16.56 -7.81
N ARG A 139 -6.90 -15.82 -8.46
CA ARG A 139 -6.53 -14.77 -9.43
C ARG A 139 -5.91 -13.57 -8.75
N ALA A 140 -6.44 -13.17 -7.61
CA ALA A 140 -5.84 -12.12 -6.78
C ALA A 140 -4.43 -12.49 -6.29
N LEU A 141 -4.22 -13.76 -5.91
CA LEU A 141 -2.91 -14.30 -5.54
C LEU A 141 -1.92 -14.19 -6.70
N MET A 142 -2.30 -14.68 -7.89
CA MET A 142 -1.46 -14.56 -9.09
C MET A 142 -1.18 -13.08 -9.43
N GLY A 143 -2.21 -12.22 -9.40
CA GLY A 143 -2.08 -10.81 -9.69
C GLY A 143 -1.10 -10.08 -8.76
N SER A 144 -1.22 -10.29 -7.45
CA SER A 144 -0.32 -9.70 -6.45
C SER A 144 1.14 -10.18 -6.62
N ASN A 145 1.34 -11.44 -7.00
CA ASN A 145 2.66 -12.00 -7.29
C ASN A 145 3.26 -11.44 -8.59
N MET A 146 2.46 -11.30 -9.65
CA MET A 146 2.88 -10.76 -10.93
C MET A 146 3.28 -9.28 -10.85
N GLN A 147 2.61 -8.48 -10.01
CA GLN A 147 2.99 -7.07 -9.80
C GLN A 147 4.44 -6.90 -9.34
N ARG A 148 4.95 -7.80 -8.48
CA ARG A 148 6.34 -7.75 -7.98
C ARG A 148 7.39 -8.10 -9.04
N GLN A 149 6.96 -8.69 -10.15
CA GLN A 149 7.82 -9.07 -11.28
C GLN A 149 7.79 -8.02 -12.39
N ALA A 150 6.95 -6.99 -12.28
CA ALA A 150 6.88 -5.91 -13.25
C ALA A 150 8.25 -5.21 -13.35
N VAL A 151 8.76 -5.11 -14.58
CA VAL A 151 10.02 -4.44 -14.87
C VAL A 151 9.74 -2.96 -15.13
N PRO A 152 10.51 -2.03 -14.54
CA PRO A 152 10.33 -0.60 -14.79
C PRO A 152 10.50 -0.24 -16.26
N LEU A 153 9.55 0.51 -16.80
CA LEU A 153 9.55 0.99 -18.18
C LEU A 153 10.40 2.26 -18.35
N ILE A 154 10.74 2.59 -19.59
CA ILE A 154 11.45 3.85 -19.93
C ILE A 154 10.58 5.07 -19.60
N ARG A 155 9.27 4.93 -19.86
CA ARG A 155 8.23 5.90 -19.54
C ARG A 155 7.10 5.14 -18.86
N PRO A 156 7.02 5.11 -17.53
CA PRO A 156 5.85 4.59 -16.85
C PRO A 156 4.72 5.64 -16.88
N HIS A 157 3.46 5.18 -16.81
CA HIS A 157 2.31 6.05 -16.60
C HIS A 157 1.53 5.63 -15.35
N SER A 158 1.09 6.60 -14.55
CA SER A 158 0.24 6.38 -13.38
C SER A 158 -1.04 5.63 -13.80
N PRO A 159 -1.51 4.67 -13.00
CA PRO A 159 -2.72 3.92 -13.32
C PRO A 159 -3.93 4.86 -13.40
N VAL A 160 -4.70 4.77 -14.50
CA VAL A 160 -5.95 5.55 -14.63
C VAL A 160 -6.99 5.10 -13.60
N VAL A 161 -6.93 3.83 -13.19
CA VAL A 161 -7.77 3.25 -12.15
C VAL A 161 -6.86 2.72 -11.05
N GLY A 162 -6.80 3.44 -9.93
CA GLY A 162 -6.00 3.10 -8.76
C GLY A 162 -6.84 2.93 -7.49
N THR A 163 -6.16 2.61 -6.40
CA THR A 163 -6.75 2.36 -5.07
C THR A 163 -6.52 3.52 -4.09
N GLY A 164 -5.61 4.44 -4.43
CA GLY A 164 -5.17 5.56 -3.58
C GLY A 164 -3.97 5.21 -2.68
N LEU A 165 -3.51 3.96 -2.70
CA LEU A 165 -2.32 3.53 -1.96
C LEU A 165 -1.02 3.78 -2.73
N GLU A 166 -1.09 4.03 -4.04
CA GLU A 166 0.05 4.14 -4.94
C GLU A 166 1.02 5.24 -4.50
N ALA A 167 0.52 6.42 -4.13
CA ALA A 167 1.33 7.52 -3.61
C ALA A 167 2.02 7.19 -2.29
N LYS A 168 1.32 6.48 -1.40
CA LYS A 168 1.86 6.08 -0.10
C LYS A 168 2.96 5.03 -0.26
N VAL A 169 2.74 4.04 -1.13
CA VAL A 169 3.75 3.02 -1.45
C VAL A 169 4.99 3.66 -2.08
N ALA A 170 4.82 4.59 -3.03
CA ALA A 170 5.94 5.30 -3.62
C ALA A 170 6.74 6.10 -2.57
N ARG A 171 6.05 6.82 -1.68
CA ARG A 171 6.67 7.57 -0.57
C ARG A 171 7.42 6.66 0.42
N ASP A 172 6.78 5.60 0.88
CA ASP A 172 7.32 4.72 1.93
C ASP A 172 8.41 3.76 1.40
N SER A 173 8.49 3.56 0.07
CA SER A 173 9.50 2.72 -0.57
C SER A 173 10.95 3.23 -0.39
N ARG A 174 11.12 4.53 -0.09
CA ARG A 174 12.41 5.22 -0.04
C ARG A 174 13.24 5.08 -1.33
N MET A 175 12.59 4.79 -2.44
CA MET A 175 13.23 4.78 -3.77
C MET A 175 13.37 6.20 -4.33
N LEU A 176 12.50 7.11 -3.88
CA LEU A 176 12.49 8.51 -4.24
C LEU A 176 13.19 9.36 -3.16
N ILE A 177 13.54 10.58 -3.53
CA ILE A 177 14.08 11.57 -2.59
C ILE A 177 12.92 12.44 -2.12
N ASN A 178 12.73 12.50 -0.80
CA ASN A 178 11.71 13.31 -0.16
C ASN A 178 12.34 14.55 0.46
N ALA A 179 11.56 15.63 0.52
CA ALA A 179 11.91 16.82 1.27
C ALA A 179 11.89 16.53 2.78
N GLU A 180 12.86 17.05 3.50
CA GLU A 180 13.00 16.87 4.95
C GLU A 180 12.25 17.94 5.76
N GLY A 181 11.73 18.97 5.09
CA GLY A 181 11.09 20.10 5.75
C GLY A 181 10.51 21.09 4.75
N GLY A 182 9.94 22.17 5.27
CA GLY A 182 9.49 23.30 4.47
C GLY A 182 10.66 24.08 3.87
N GLY A 183 10.64 24.35 2.56
CA GLY A 183 11.73 25.08 1.91
C GLY A 183 11.40 25.53 0.50
N VAL A 184 12.34 26.27 -0.11
CA VAL A 184 12.24 26.72 -1.51
C VAL A 184 13.36 26.09 -2.33
N VAL A 185 13.00 25.55 -3.49
CA VAL A 185 13.93 24.94 -4.44
C VAL A 185 14.79 26.03 -5.10
N GLU A 186 16.07 26.07 -4.76
CA GLU A 186 17.00 27.10 -5.24
C GLU A 186 17.55 26.76 -6.64
N TYR A 187 17.87 25.48 -6.85
CA TYR A 187 18.46 24.97 -8.07
C TYR A 187 17.98 23.55 -8.36
N VAL A 188 17.74 23.26 -9.64
CA VAL A 188 17.34 21.95 -10.13
C VAL A 188 18.09 21.68 -11.41
N ASP A 189 18.77 20.55 -11.47
CA ASP A 189 19.23 19.98 -12.73
C ASP A 189 18.93 18.48 -12.78
N ALA A 190 19.38 17.83 -13.85
CA ALA A 190 19.15 16.39 -14.00
C ALA A 190 19.85 15.56 -12.92
N ASN A 191 20.96 16.00 -12.34
CA ASN A 191 21.84 15.25 -11.46
C ASN A 191 21.72 15.63 -9.98
N GLU A 192 21.24 16.83 -9.65
CA GLU A 192 21.11 17.33 -8.30
C GLU A 192 19.96 18.33 -8.15
N ILE A 193 19.40 18.35 -6.94
CA ILE A 193 18.36 19.26 -6.49
C ILE A 193 18.89 19.98 -5.26
N VAL A 194 18.83 21.31 -5.24
CA VAL A 194 19.26 22.12 -4.10
C VAL A 194 18.04 22.82 -3.52
N ILE A 195 17.82 22.61 -2.23
CA ILE A 195 16.71 23.19 -1.49
C ILE A 195 17.28 24.06 -0.38
N ASN A 196 16.75 25.26 -0.26
CA ASN A 196 16.99 26.12 0.89
C ASN A 196 15.82 25.94 1.86
N TYR A 197 16.08 25.27 2.98
CA TYR A 197 15.06 25.00 3.98
C TYR A 197 14.80 26.22 4.86
N ASP A 198 13.54 26.44 5.19
CA ASP A 198 13.13 27.42 6.18
C ASP A 198 13.64 26.96 7.55
N ARG A 199 14.47 27.77 8.21
CA ARG A 199 14.95 27.49 9.57
C ARG A 199 14.50 28.57 10.52
N THR A 200 14.01 28.18 11.68
CA THR A 200 13.74 29.12 12.77
C THR A 200 15.05 29.55 13.45
N GLU A 201 15.02 30.65 14.20
CA GLU A 201 16.20 31.13 14.95
C GLU A 201 16.71 30.08 15.96
N GLU A 202 15.79 29.26 16.51
CA GLU A 202 16.13 28.15 17.40
C GLU A 202 16.84 27.00 16.66
N ASP A 203 16.39 26.65 15.44
CA ASP A 203 17.04 25.61 14.62
C ASP A 203 18.45 26.02 14.18
N GLN A 204 18.67 27.31 13.92
CA GLN A 204 19.99 27.85 13.58
C GLN A 204 20.97 27.83 14.77
N LEU A 205 20.47 27.91 16.00
CA LEU A 205 21.28 27.82 17.22
C LEU A 205 21.72 26.38 17.53
N VAL A 206 20.95 25.38 17.11
CA VAL A 206 21.19 23.97 17.44
C VAL A 206 21.89 23.21 16.30
N SER A 207 21.72 23.63 15.04
CA SER A 207 22.28 22.94 13.87
C SER A 207 23.55 23.60 13.34
N PHE A 208 24.63 22.82 13.18
CA PHE A 208 25.88 23.24 12.55
C PHE A 208 25.87 23.13 11.02
N GLU A 209 24.79 22.60 10.43
CA GLU A 209 24.66 22.43 8.97
C GLU A 209 24.15 23.72 8.30
N ASP A 210 24.41 23.92 7.01
CA ASP A 210 23.85 25.06 6.27
C ASP A 210 22.36 24.84 5.96
N ALA A 211 21.56 25.91 5.85
CA ALA A 211 20.13 25.84 5.49
C ALA A 211 19.92 25.28 4.07
N ARG A 212 20.96 25.38 3.26
CA ARG A 212 21.06 24.85 1.91
C ARG A 212 21.43 23.37 1.93
N LYS A 213 20.58 22.52 1.36
CA LYS A 213 20.80 21.09 1.24
C LYS A 213 20.80 20.65 -0.22
N THR A 214 21.81 19.86 -0.59
CA THR A 214 21.97 19.32 -1.95
C THR A 214 21.67 17.82 -1.96
N TYR A 215 20.70 17.44 -2.79
CA TYR A 215 20.33 16.06 -3.06
C TYR A 215 20.89 15.62 -4.40
N LYS A 216 21.69 14.55 -4.41
CA LYS A 216 22.22 13.96 -5.66
C LYS A 216 21.30 12.87 -6.16
N LEU A 217 20.92 12.96 -7.43
CA LEU A 217 20.05 12.01 -8.12
C LEU A 217 20.88 10.86 -8.70
N THR A 218 20.44 9.63 -8.43
CA THR A 218 21.03 8.43 -9.01
C THR A 218 20.68 8.33 -10.49
N LYS A 219 21.70 8.21 -11.34
CA LYS A 219 21.56 8.08 -12.80
C LYS A 219 22.05 6.73 -13.30
N PHE A 220 21.21 6.07 -14.11
CA PHE A 220 21.54 4.86 -14.88
C PHE A 220 22.33 3.81 -14.10
N MET A 221 21.93 3.55 -12.85
CA MET A 221 22.56 2.56 -12.00
C MET A 221 21.88 1.20 -12.19
N ARG A 222 22.66 0.12 -12.30
CA ARG A 222 22.13 -1.23 -12.48
C ARG A 222 21.62 -1.80 -11.14
N THR A 223 20.43 -2.40 -11.14
CA THR A 223 19.90 -3.15 -9.99
C THR A 223 20.48 -4.56 -9.91
N ASN A 224 20.22 -5.26 -8.81
CA ASN A 224 20.60 -6.67 -8.65
C ASN A 224 19.96 -7.59 -9.71
N GLN A 225 18.75 -7.25 -10.19
CA GLN A 225 18.04 -7.99 -11.23
C GLN A 225 18.40 -7.53 -12.66
N GLY A 226 19.41 -6.65 -12.80
CA GLY A 226 19.85 -6.16 -14.10
C GLY A 226 18.94 -5.08 -14.72
N THR A 227 17.97 -4.55 -13.97
CA THR A 227 17.15 -3.40 -14.38
C THR A 227 17.87 -2.07 -14.10
N CYS A 228 17.26 -0.95 -14.46
CA CYS A 228 17.86 0.39 -14.38
C CYS A 228 17.19 1.27 -13.33
N ILE A 229 17.98 1.84 -12.43
CA ILE A 229 17.61 2.92 -11.53
C ILE A 229 17.98 4.24 -12.20
N ASN A 230 16.98 5.08 -12.46
CA ASN A 230 17.16 6.41 -12.98
C ASN A 230 16.18 7.37 -12.31
N LEU A 231 16.71 8.33 -11.55
CA LEU A 231 15.92 9.37 -10.90
C LEU A 231 15.93 10.65 -11.72
N LYS A 232 14.78 11.30 -11.89
CA LYS A 232 14.58 12.57 -12.59
C LYS A 232 13.93 13.56 -11.64
N PRO A 233 14.32 14.84 -11.62
CA PRO A 233 13.65 15.82 -10.77
C PRO A 233 12.21 16.07 -11.27
N ILE A 234 11.25 16.22 -10.34
CA ILE A 234 9.87 16.64 -10.63
C ILE A 234 9.71 18.13 -10.34
N VAL A 235 10.37 18.59 -9.26
CA VAL A 235 10.24 19.96 -8.77
C VAL A 235 10.87 20.98 -9.71
N ARG A 236 10.36 22.21 -9.65
CA ARG A 236 10.88 23.34 -10.43
C ARG A 236 11.60 24.34 -9.54
N ARG A 237 12.58 25.05 -10.09
CA ARG A 237 13.26 26.16 -9.40
C ARG A 237 12.22 27.20 -8.96
N GLY A 238 12.30 27.62 -7.70
CA GLY A 238 11.38 28.55 -7.06
C GLY A 238 10.10 27.92 -6.50
N GLN A 239 9.90 26.61 -6.66
CA GLN A 239 8.79 25.90 -6.03
C GLN A 239 9.03 25.79 -4.52
N ARG A 240 7.97 26.02 -3.74
CA ARG A 240 7.96 25.74 -2.30
C ARG A 240 7.58 24.27 -2.09
N VAL A 241 8.29 23.60 -1.19
CA VAL A 241 8.07 22.20 -0.82
C VAL A 241 7.80 22.12 0.68
N GLU A 242 7.08 21.09 1.10
CA GLU A 242 6.80 20.76 2.50
C GLU A 242 7.51 19.47 2.92
N GLU A 243 7.49 19.18 4.21
CA GLU A 243 8.05 17.93 4.74
C GLU A 243 7.35 16.71 4.12
N GLY A 244 8.14 15.79 3.56
CA GLY A 244 7.64 14.56 2.94
C GLY A 244 7.25 14.69 1.47
N ASP A 245 7.30 15.89 0.87
CA ASP A 245 7.07 16.08 -0.56
C ASP A 245 8.10 15.34 -1.41
N ILE A 246 7.65 14.78 -2.53
CA ILE A 246 8.50 14.00 -3.43
C ILE A 246 9.23 14.95 -4.38
N LEU A 247 10.56 14.92 -4.35
CA LEU A 247 11.42 15.82 -5.12
C LEU A 247 11.78 15.27 -6.50
N CYS A 248 11.81 13.94 -6.62
CA CYS A 248 12.18 13.26 -7.84
C CYS A 248 11.27 12.08 -8.16
N GLU A 249 11.19 11.79 -9.43
CA GLU A 249 10.55 10.63 -10.05
C GLU A 249 11.63 9.59 -10.29
N GLY A 250 11.30 8.33 -10.04
CA GLY A 250 12.22 7.22 -10.18
C GLY A 250 11.80 6.21 -11.24
N TYR A 251 12.35 5.00 -11.07
CA TYR A 251 11.95 3.85 -11.86
C TYR A 251 10.60 3.34 -11.34
N ALA A 252 9.64 3.15 -12.26
CA ALA A 252 8.28 2.71 -11.98
C ALA A 252 7.45 3.68 -11.08
N THR A 253 7.64 4.98 -11.25
CA THR A 253 6.84 6.02 -10.58
C THR A 253 6.55 7.18 -11.54
N GLU A 254 5.39 7.81 -11.42
CA GLU A 254 5.02 9.03 -12.16
C GLU A 254 4.26 9.97 -11.20
N ASN A 255 4.58 11.27 -11.20
CA ASN A 255 3.96 12.30 -10.36
C ASN A 255 3.85 11.94 -8.86
N GLY A 256 4.81 11.18 -8.34
CA GLY A 256 4.83 10.75 -6.94
C GLY A 256 3.95 9.54 -6.62
N GLU A 257 3.36 8.90 -7.62
CA GLU A 257 2.62 7.65 -7.51
C GLU A 257 3.41 6.46 -8.05
N LEU A 258 3.10 5.27 -7.56
CA LEU A 258 3.62 4.03 -8.11
C LEU A 258 3.01 3.77 -9.50
N ALA A 259 3.88 3.61 -10.50
CA ALA A 259 3.52 3.41 -11.90
C ALA A 259 4.33 2.24 -12.46
N LEU A 260 3.85 1.01 -12.22
CA LEU A 260 4.54 -0.22 -12.64
C LEU A 260 4.46 -0.49 -14.17
N GLY A 261 3.57 0.18 -14.88
CA GLY A 261 3.24 -0.14 -16.27
C GLY A 261 2.67 1.04 -17.06
N GLN A 262 1.79 0.71 -18.00
CA GLN A 262 1.23 1.60 -19.00
C GLN A 262 -0.27 1.35 -19.18
N ASN A 263 -1.03 2.41 -19.47
CA ASN A 263 -2.47 2.32 -19.71
C ASN A 263 -2.74 2.12 -21.20
N LEU A 264 -3.36 0.99 -21.56
CA LEU A 264 -3.67 0.65 -22.96
C LEU A 264 -5.18 0.66 -23.22
N LYS A 265 -5.57 0.98 -24.46
CA LYS A 265 -6.94 0.84 -24.92
C LYS A 265 -7.19 -0.62 -25.34
N VAL A 266 -7.97 -1.34 -24.55
CA VAL A 266 -8.25 -2.77 -24.75
C VAL A 266 -9.68 -2.96 -25.27
N ALA A 267 -9.87 -3.96 -26.14
CA ALA A 267 -11.18 -4.39 -26.62
C ALA A 267 -11.34 -5.90 -26.43
N PHE A 268 -12.46 -6.32 -25.83
CA PHE A 268 -12.78 -7.73 -25.64
C PHE A 268 -13.55 -8.25 -26.86
N MET A 269 -12.85 -8.90 -27.78
CA MET A 269 -13.46 -9.57 -28.93
C MET A 269 -12.57 -10.71 -29.44
N PRO A 270 -13.12 -11.79 -30.00
CA PRO A 270 -12.32 -12.77 -30.72
C PRO A 270 -11.72 -12.13 -31.98
N TRP A 271 -10.42 -12.31 -32.21
CA TRP A 271 -9.72 -11.73 -33.35
C TRP A 271 -8.98 -12.80 -34.15
N LYS A 272 -9.68 -13.39 -35.13
CA LYS A 272 -9.14 -14.38 -36.10
C LYS A 272 -8.36 -15.54 -35.45
N GLY A 273 -8.65 -15.88 -34.20
CA GLY A 273 -7.95 -16.92 -33.44
C GLY A 273 -6.56 -16.54 -32.93
N TYR A 274 -6.10 -15.29 -33.11
CA TYR A 274 -4.81 -14.83 -32.59
C TYR A 274 -4.83 -14.61 -31.07
N ASN A 275 -6.01 -14.41 -30.49
CA ASN A 275 -6.23 -14.38 -29.05
C ASN A 275 -6.87 -15.68 -28.53
N PHE A 276 -6.43 -16.82 -29.06
CA PHE A 276 -6.81 -18.12 -28.54
C PHE A 276 -6.14 -18.38 -27.18
N GLU A 277 -6.86 -19.01 -26.25
CA GLU A 277 -6.49 -19.14 -24.84
C GLU A 277 -6.21 -17.77 -24.20
N ASP A 278 -5.00 -17.55 -23.68
CA ASP A 278 -4.58 -16.31 -23.01
C ASP A 278 -3.61 -15.47 -23.88
N ALA A 279 -3.57 -15.75 -25.19
CA ALA A 279 -2.72 -14.99 -26.12
C ALA A 279 -3.22 -13.55 -26.29
N ILE A 280 -2.29 -12.59 -26.30
CA ILE A 280 -2.58 -11.17 -26.45
C ILE A 280 -2.15 -10.70 -27.84
N VAL A 281 -3.05 -10.01 -28.53
CA VAL A 281 -2.75 -9.33 -29.80
C VAL A 281 -2.49 -7.86 -29.53
N LEU A 282 -1.30 -7.40 -29.87
CA LEU A 282 -0.90 -6.01 -29.71
C LEU A 282 -0.95 -5.27 -31.05
N SER A 283 -1.32 -3.99 -31.00
CA SER A 283 -1.18 -3.09 -32.13
C SER A 283 0.30 -2.72 -32.32
N GLU A 284 0.76 -2.68 -33.56
CA GLU A 284 2.12 -2.21 -33.91
C GLU A 284 2.41 -0.81 -33.34
N ARG A 285 1.37 0.00 -33.14
CA ARG A 285 1.48 1.33 -32.54
C ARG A 285 2.20 1.33 -31.18
N VAL A 286 2.00 0.30 -30.36
CA VAL A 286 2.65 0.18 -29.03
C VAL A 286 4.16 0.18 -29.18
N VAL A 287 4.68 -0.54 -30.19
CA VAL A 287 6.11 -0.60 -30.49
C VAL A 287 6.61 0.70 -31.11
N GLN A 288 5.82 1.31 -32.00
CA GLN A 288 6.22 2.56 -32.67
C GLN A 288 6.28 3.77 -31.74
N GLU A 289 5.42 3.80 -30.71
CA GLU A 289 5.34 4.90 -29.75
C GLU A 289 6.24 4.71 -28.51
N ASP A 290 6.99 3.59 -28.43
CA ASP A 290 7.77 3.17 -27.25
C ASP A 290 6.94 3.22 -25.95
N VAL A 291 5.73 2.66 -26.02
CA VAL A 291 4.80 2.50 -24.88
C VAL A 291 5.12 1.19 -24.16
#